data_AF-A0A853ZZW4-F1
#
_entry.id   AF-A0A853ZZW4-F1
#
_cell.length_a   1.000
_cell.length_b   1.000
_cell.length_c   1.000
_cell.angle_alpha   90.00
_cell.angle_beta   90.00
_cell.angle_gamma   90.00
#
_symmetry.space_group_name_H-M   'P 1'
#
loop_
_entity.id
_entity.type
_entity.pdbx_description
1 polymer ?
#
loop_
_entity_poly.entity_id
_entity_poly.type
_entity_poly.pdbx_seq_one_letter_code
_entity_poly.pdbx_strand_id
1 'polypeptide(L)'
;MPLPVTSSYLQRLLELEASAPDVAQLAGQIAGAIKSEFLSLSAEVLVQDLFAHLDPVARRETGCVTRLAMWLFMLADAKALSHAQVATFVSGAASLAGPAGVAAL
;
A
#
# COMPACT_ATOMS: atom_id res chain seq x y z
N MET A 1 -13.69 0.07 9.89
CA MET A 1 -13.77 -1.27 9.28
C MET A 1 -12.58 -1.43 8.34
N PRO A 2 -11.73 -2.45 8.56
CA PRO A 2 -10.59 -2.75 7.69
C PRO A 2 -11.05 -3.10 6.27
N LEU A 3 -10.12 -3.14 5.31
CA LEU A 3 -10.43 -3.65 3.97
C LEU A 3 -10.94 -5.11 4.06
N PRO A 4 -12.05 -5.46 3.39
CA PRO A 4 -12.55 -6.83 3.35
C PRO A 4 -11.53 -7.77 2.69
N VAL A 5 -11.32 -8.93 3.30
CA VAL A 5 -10.52 -10.01 2.71
C VAL A 5 -11.34 -10.69 1.62
N THR A 6 -11.11 -10.31 0.37
CA THR A 6 -11.70 -10.94 -0.82
C THR A 6 -10.79 -12.05 -1.35
N SER A 7 -11.33 -12.93 -2.20
CA SER A 7 -10.51 -13.92 -2.91
C SER A 7 -9.41 -13.28 -3.76
N SER A 8 -9.70 -12.12 -4.36
CA SER A 8 -8.72 -11.34 -5.12
C SER A 8 -7.58 -10.81 -4.24
N TYR A 9 -7.90 -10.30 -3.04
CA TYR A 9 -6.89 -9.88 -2.07
C TYR A 9 -5.96 -11.04 -1.65
N LEU A 10 -6.53 -12.20 -1.30
CA LEU A 10 -5.74 -13.36 -0.88
C LEU A 10 -4.81 -13.86 -1.98
N GLN A 11 -5.30 -13.93 -3.22
CA GLN A 11 -4.48 -14.37 -4.35
C GLN A 11 -3.30 -13.42 -4.57
N ARG A 12 -3.56 -12.10 -4.59
CA ARG A 12 -2.52 -11.09 -4.79
C ARG A 12 -1.51 -11.05 -3.64
N LEU A 13 -1.98 -11.24 -2.40
CA LEU A 13 -1.10 -11.33 -1.24
C LEU A 13 -0.18 -12.55 -1.33
N LEU A 14 -0.68 -13.72 -1.73
CA LEU A 14 0.13 -14.93 -1.92
C LEU A 14 1.19 -14.75 -3.02
N GLU A 15 0.82 -14.14 -4.15
CA GLU A 15 1.76 -13.83 -5.25
C GLU A 15 2.89 -12.89 -4.77
N LEU A 16 2.52 -11.88 -3.98
CA LEU A 16 3.47 -10.93 -3.42
C LEU A 16 4.33 -11.58 -2.33
N GLU A 17 3.76 -12.45 -1.50
CA GLU A 17 4.49 -13.16 -0.44
C GLU A 17 5.56 -14.10 -1.01
N ALA A 18 5.26 -14.75 -2.15
CA ALA A 18 6.21 -15.62 -2.85
C ALA A 18 7.41 -14.87 -3.45
N SER A 19 7.25 -13.59 -3.78
CA SER A 19 8.26 -12.79 -4.50
C SER A 19 8.96 -11.74 -3.63
N ALA A 20 8.23 -11.13 -2.69
CA ALA A 20 8.67 -10.04 -1.82
C ALA A 20 7.91 -10.09 -0.47
N PRO A 21 8.28 -11.01 0.44
CA PRO A 21 7.54 -11.27 1.68
C PRO A 21 7.41 -10.04 2.58
N ASP A 22 8.45 -9.20 2.66
CA ASP A 22 8.41 -7.97 3.46
C ASP A 22 7.42 -6.94 2.88
N VAL A 23 7.27 -6.91 1.55
CA VAL A 23 6.29 -6.02 0.88
C VAL A 23 4.88 -6.58 1.04
N ALA A 24 4.71 -7.91 1.07
CA ALA A 24 3.43 -8.54 1.40
C ALA A 24 3.02 -8.24 2.85
N GLN A 25 3.97 -8.26 3.79
CA GLN A 25 3.70 -7.86 5.17
C GLN A 25 3.25 -6.39 5.24
N LEU A 26 3.93 -5.49 4.51
CA LEU A 26 3.52 -4.09 4.41
C LEU A 26 2.11 -3.95 3.81
N ALA A 27 1.77 -4.75 2.78
CA ALA A 27 0.43 -4.79 2.20
C ALA A 27 -0.64 -5.13 3.24
N GLY A 28 -0.40 -6.17 4.05
CA GLY A 28 -1.30 -6.58 5.12
C GLY A 28 -1.49 -5.49 6.20
N GLN A 29 -0.40 -4.81 6.57
CA GLN A 29 -0.44 -3.71 7.53
C GLN A 29 -1.24 -2.52 7.01
N ILE A 30 -1.06 -2.13 5.74
CA ILE A 30 -1.81 -1.04 5.12
C ILE A 30 -3.29 -1.43 5.00
N ALA A 31 -3.59 -2.63 4.49
CA ALA A 31 -4.96 -3.11 4.32
C ALA A 31 -5.74 -3.17 5.64
N GLY A 32 -5.09 -3.65 6.72
CA GLY A 32 -5.68 -3.69 8.05
C GLY A 32 -5.88 -2.31 8.70
N ALA A 33 -5.14 -1.29 8.24
CA ALA A 33 -5.23 0.06 8.76
C ALA A 33 -6.28 0.93 8.06
N ILE A 34 -6.58 0.67 6.78
CA ILE A 34 -7.54 1.45 5.99
C ILE A 34 -8.94 1.32 6.57
N LYS A 35 -9.53 2.45 6.95
CA LYS A 35 -10.93 2.56 7.38
C LYS A 35 -11.82 2.79 6.18
N SER A 36 -12.25 1.70 5.55
CA SER A 36 -13.01 1.72 4.29
C SER A 36 -14.36 2.45 4.39
N GLU A 37 -14.94 2.58 5.58
CA GLU A 37 -16.18 3.32 5.82
C GLU A 37 -16.10 4.83 5.53
N PHE A 38 -14.89 5.38 5.46
CA PHE A 38 -14.67 6.79 5.09
C PHE A 38 -14.48 6.98 3.58
N LEU A 39 -14.51 5.90 2.80
CA LEU A 39 -14.28 5.90 1.36
C LEU A 39 -15.57 5.53 0.63
N SER A 40 -15.82 6.20 -0.49
CA SER A 40 -16.92 5.83 -1.41
C SER A 40 -16.52 4.76 -2.43
N LEU A 41 -15.29 4.24 -2.33
CA LEU A 41 -14.74 3.22 -3.21
C LEU A 41 -15.14 1.82 -2.76
N SER A 42 -15.30 0.91 -3.73
CA SER A 42 -15.50 -0.50 -3.40
C SER A 42 -14.22 -1.13 -2.86
N ALA A 43 -14.38 -2.17 -2.05
CA ALA A 43 -13.26 -2.96 -1.54
C ALA A 43 -12.36 -3.50 -2.67
N GLU A 44 -12.96 -3.94 -3.78
CA GLU A 44 -12.25 -4.44 -4.95
C GLU A 44 -11.29 -3.39 -5.53
N VAL A 45 -11.77 -2.14 -5.69
CA VAL A 45 -10.96 -1.04 -6.23
C VAL A 45 -9.82 -0.69 -5.27
N LEU A 46 -10.09 -0.64 -3.97
CA LEU A 46 -9.06 -0.36 -2.97
C LEU A 46 -7.99 -1.46 -2.89
N VAL A 47 -8.37 -2.72 -3.07
CA VAL A 47 -7.43 -3.84 -3.18
C VAL A 47 -6.58 -3.70 -4.45
N GLN A 48 -7.19 -3.39 -5.59
CA GLN A 48 -6.44 -3.15 -6.84
C GLN A 48 -5.46 -1.99 -6.70
N ASP A 49 -5.90 -0.87 -6.14
CA ASP A 49 -5.04 0.31 -5.90
C ASP A 49 -3.89 -0.03 -4.96
N LEU A 50 -4.15 -0.75 -3.86
CA LEU A 50 -3.11 -1.16 -2.91
C LEU A 50 -1.99 -1.95 -3.61
N PHE A 51 -2.34 -2.98 -4.37
CA PHE A 51 -1.35 -3.81 -5.05
C PHE A 51 -0.70 -3.08 -6.24
N ALA A 52 -1.42 -2.19 -6.93
CA ALA A 52 -0.85 -1.37 -8.00
C ALA A 52 0.27 -0.44 -7.50
N HIS A 53 0.22 -0.01 -6.23
CA HIS A 53 1.29 0.79 -5.62
C HIS A 53 2.41 -0.06 -4.99
N LEU A 54 2.10 -1.27 -4.50
CA LEU A 54 3.09 -2.14 -3.85
C LEU A 54 3.89 -3.03 -4.81
N ASP A 55 3.34 -3.39 -5.96
CA ASP A 55 4.06 -4.14 -6.99
C ASP A 55 5.33 -3.39 -7.46
N PRO A 56 5.27 -2.08 -7.78
CA PRO A 56 6.46 -1.28 -8.07
C PRO A 56 7.46 -1.21 -6.91
N VAL A 57 6.99 -1.25 -5.65
CA VAL A 57 7.86 -1.27 -4.45
C VAL A 57 8.62 -2.58 -4.37
N ALA A 58 7.94 -3.71 -4.60
CA ALA A 58 8.57 -5.03 -4.67
C ALA A 58 9.62 -5.12 -5.79
N ARG A 59 9.37 -4.45 -6.91
CA ARG A 59 10.30 -4.37 -8.05
C ARG A 59 11.37 -3.29 -7.90
N ARG A 60 11.32 -2.50 -6.84
CA ARG A 60 12.22 -1.35 -6.57
C ARG A 60 12.26 -0.35 -7.72
N GLU A 61 11.12 -0.11 -8.36
CA GLU A 61 11.00 0.85 -9.46
C GLU A 61 11.27 2.27 -8.99
N THR A 62 11.83 3.11 -9.87
CA THR A 62 12.09 4.52 -9.56
C THR A 62 10.80 5.25 -9.17
N GLY A 63 10.86 6.01 -8.07
CA GLY A 63 9.73 6.80 -7.58
C GLY A 63 8.50 6.00 -7.12
N CYS A 64 8.60 4.68 -6.94
CA CYS A 64 7.50 3.85 -6.44
C CYS A 64 7.00 4.30 -5.06
N VAL A 65 7.92 4.68 -4.16
CA VAL A 65 7.59 5.11 -2.80
C VAL A 65 6.91 6.47 -2.82
N THR A 66 7.32 7.36 -3.72
CA THR A 66 6.67 8.67 -3.92
C THR A 66 5.23 8.50 -4.39
N ARG A 67 4.97 7.60 -5.35
CA ARG A 67 3.60 7.26 -5.80
C ARG A 67 2.76 6.67 -4.67
N LEU A 68 3.30 5.70 -3.94
CA LEU A 68 2.63 5.11 -2.78
C LEU A 68 2.31 6.18 -1.72
N ALA A 69 3.25 7.07 -1.42
CA ALA A 69 3.07 8.13 -0.44
C ALA A 69 1.92 9.07 -0.83
N MET A 70 1.86 9.51 -2.09
CA MET A 70 0.76 10.35 -2.58
C MET A 70 -0.60 9.68 -2.39
N TRP A 71 -0.72 8.40 -2.72
CA TRP A 71 -1.96 7.65 -2.52
C TRP A 71 -2.34 7.52 -1.04
N LEU A 72 -1.38 7.17 -0.17
CA LEU A 72 -1.60 7.09 1.27
C LEU A 72 -2.00 8.45 1.89
N PHE A 73 -1.45 9.57 1.38
CA PHE A 73 -1.86 10.91 1.80
C PHE A 73 -3.30 11.23 1.40
N MET A 74 -3.75 10.83 0.20
CA MET A 74 -5.16 10.99 -0.19
C MET A 74 -6.09 10.20 0.74
N LEU A 75 -5.69 9.00 1.15
CA LEU A 75 -6.44 8.22 2.14
C LEU A 75 -6.48 8.90 3.52
N ALA A 76 -5.39 9.58 3.91
CA ALA A 76 -5.37 10.34 5.15
C ALA A 76 -6.26 11.60 5.10
N ASP A 77 -6.27 12.31 3.97
CA ASP A 77 -7.17 13.45 3.74
C ASP A 77 -8.65 13.02 3.82
N ALA A 78 -8.95 11.86 3.24
CA ALA A 78 -10.26 11.22 3.37
C ALA A 78 -10.54 10.63 4.76
N LYS A 79 -9.63 10.76 5.74
CA LYS A 79 -9.72 10.19 7.11
C LYS A 79 -9.74 8.66 7.17
N ALA A 80 -9.45 7.98 6.07
CA ALA A 80 -9.33 6.53 6.01
C ALA A 80 -8.02 6.03 6.66
N LEU A 81 -7.02 6.90 6.77
CA LEU A 81 -5.77 6.70 7.51
C LEU A 81 -5.44 7.92 8.38
N SER A 82 -4.54 7.74 9.35
CA SER A 82 -3.91 8.87 10.06
C SER A 82 -2.56 9.23 9.41
N HIS A 83 -2.15 10.50 9.50
CA HIS A 83 -0.83 10.94 9.02
C HIS A 83 0.34 10.15 9.67
N ALA A 84 0.18 9.74 10.93
CA ALA A 84 1.16 8.91 11.62
C ALA A 84 1.29 7.52 10.96
N GLN A 85 0.19 6.89 10.57
CA GLN A 85 0.21 5.63 9.83
C GLN A 85 0.85 5.81 8.44
N VAL A 86 0.51 6.90 7.74
CA VAL A 86 1.13 7.22 6.44
C VAL A 86 2.66 7.32 6.58
N ALA A 87 3.17 8.07 7.55
CA ALA A 87 4.60 8.22 7.77
C ALA A 87 5.30 6.87 8.04
N THR A 88 4.70 6.01 8.85
CA THR A 88 5.20 4.66 9.12
C THR A 88 5.24 3.80 7.85
N PHE A 89 4.16 3.77 7.07
CA PHE A 89 4.10 2.96 5.86
C PHE A 89 5.05 3.44 4.76
N VAL A 90 5.19 4.75 4.59
CA VAL A 90 6.13 5.34 3.63
C VAL A 90 7.58 5.03 4.03
N SER A 91 7.90 5.13 5.32
CA SER A 91 9.25 4.78 5.82
C SER A 91 9.56 3.29 5.65
N GLY A 92 8.57 2.42 5.89
CA GLY A 92 8.66 0.99 5.60
C GLY A 92 8.93 0.73 4.12
N ALA A 93 8.10 1.29 3.23
CA ALA A 93 8.27 1.15 1.78
C ALA A 93 9.63 1.69 1.29
N ALA A 94 10.09 2.82 1.81
CA ALA A 94 11.40 3.39 1.48
C ALA A 94 12.56 2.45 1.83
N SER A 95 12.46 1.78 2.99
CA SER A 95 13.46 0.81 3.44
C SER A 95 13.50 -0.44 2.53
N LEU A 96 12.35 -0.83 1.97
CA LEU A 96 12.23 -2.00 1.08
C LEU A 96 12.65 -1.71 -0.37
N ALA A 97 12.27 -0.54 -0.89
CA ALA A 97 12.56 -0.14 -2.27
C ALA A 97 14.00 0.38 -2.47
N GLY A 98 14.63 0.87 -1.40
CA GLY A 98 15.95 1.48 -1.47
C GLY A 98 15.94 2.89 -2.10
N PRO A 99 17.13 3.50 -2.32
CA PRO A 99 17.24 4.92 -2.69
C PRO A 99 16.54 5.29 -4.00
N ALA A 100 16.56 4.39 -5.00
CA ALA A 100 15.90 4.62 -6.29
C ALA A 100 14.38 4.73 -6.14
N GLY A 101 13.78 4.00 -5.19
CA GLY A 101 12.35 4.04 -4.94
C GLY A 101 11.84 5.38 -4.41
N VAL A 102 12.71 6.17 -3.78
CA VAL A 102 12.42 7.49 -3.19
C VAL A 102 12.79 8.64 -4.14
N ALA A 103 13.44 8.34 -5.28
CA ALA A 103 13.79 9.35 -6.26
C ALA A 103 12.53 10.08 -6.76
N ALA A 104 12.68 11.37 -7.05
CA ALA A 104 11.63 12.18 -7.65
C ALA A 104 11.25 11.60 -9.03
N LEU A 105 9.94 11.61 -9.33
CA LEU A 105 9.37 11.21 -10.62
C LEU A 105 9.74 12.20 -11.72
#